data_AF-J3KL68-F1
#
_entry.id   AF-J3KL68-F1
#
_cell.length_a   1.000
_cell.length_b   1.000
_cell.length_c   1.000
_cell.angle_alpha   90.00
_cell.angle_beta   90.00
_cell.angle_gamma   90.00
#
_symmetry.space_group_name_H-M   'P 1'
#
loop_
_entity.id
_entity.type
_entity.pdbx_description
1 polymer ?
#
loop_
_entity_poly.entity_id
_entity_poly.type
_entity_poly.pdbx_seq_one_letter_code
_entity_poly.pdbx_strand_id
1 'polypeptide(L)'
;MPTSTLIDGLSVSRRLSVYGIYSWKTLEELVLNIDDVSEHLVNIVSELAAVRGGDIPGQVDGGMLQVYLWGDNGTREIFHSIDDVNHWLNKRLQLINKEIDLRLYPLVLCHLDLCRRNIKLMEDNSICLLDWGHAGFFPRFFEAAAVSSINDNAAYGNSLHKAIIKEAKLTERGGGEECVKLLLRARAASLRYIL
;
A
#
# COMPACT_ATOMS: atom_id res chain seq x y z
N MET A 1 -34.03 -26.03 -11.14
CA MET A 1 -32.74 -25.67 -11.73
C MET A 1 -32.91 -24.33 -12.45
N PRO A 2 -32.29 -23.27 -11.94
CA PRO A 2 -31.72 -22.26 -12.83
C PRO A 2 -30.28 -21.90 -12.44
N THR A 3 -29.38 -22.22 -13.36
CA THR A 3 -28.29 -21.38 -13.89
C THR A 3 -27.60 -20.37 -12.97
N SER A 4 -26.41 -20.78 -12.52
CA SER A 4 -25.15 -20.02 -12.51
C SER A 4 -25.24 -18.59 -13.03
N THR A 5 -25.02 -17.62 -12.14
CA THR A 5 -24.63 -16.26 -12.52
C THR A 5 -23.15 -16.12 -12.17
N LEU A 6 -22.31 -16.15 -13.20
CA LEU A 6 -20.91 -15.77 -13.15
C LEU A 6 -20.82 -14.34 -12.61
N ILE A 7 -20.08 -14.16 -11.51
CA ILE A 7 -19.71 -12.83 -11.01
C ILE A 7 -18.63 -12.33 -11.97
N ASP A 8 -19.06 -11.48 -12.90
CA ASP A 8 -18.21 -10.85 -13.89
C ASP A 8 -17.27 -9.84 -13.20
N GLY A 9 -15.96 -10.04 -13.32
CA GLY A 9 -14.89 -9.30 -12.65
C GLY A 9 -14.66 -7.88 -13.17
N LEU A 10 -15.71 -7.21 -13.65
CA LEU A 10 -15.66 -5.89 -14.29
C LEU A 10 -16.35 -4.78 -13.47
N SER A 11 -16.67 -5.02 -12.20
CA SER A 11 -17.51 -4.14 -11.38
C SER A 11 -16.77 -3.15 -10.45
N VAL A 12 -15.48 -2.88 -10.61
CA VAL A 12 -14.78 -1.89 -9.75
C VAL A 12 -14.17 -0.71 -10.53
N SER A 13 -14.00 -0.80 -11.85
CA SER A 13 -13.30 0.24 -12.64
C SER A 13 -14.22 1.27 -13.34
N ARG A 14 -15.47 1.44 -12.89
CA ARG A 14 -16.39 2.50 -13.36
C ARG A 14 -17.09 3.26 -12.25
N ARG A 15 -16.31 3.85 -11.34
CA ARG A 15 -16.74 4.99 -10.53
C ARG A 15 -15.62 6.04 -10.44
N LEU A 16 -15.20 6.56 -11.58
CA LEU A 16 -14.63 7.91 -11.65
C LEU A 16 -15.78 8.89 -11.47
N SER A 17 -16.18 9.12 -10.21
CA SER A 17 -16.96 10.28 -9.84
C SER A 17 -16.06 11.50 -10.01
N VAL A 18 -16.31 12.26 -11.08
CA VAL A 18 -15.84 13.64 -11.22
C VAL A 18 -16.48 14.43 -10.09
N TYR A 19 -15.80 14.54 -8.95
CA TYR A 19 -16.27 15.35 -7.84
C TYR A 19 -16.04 16.82 -8.15
N GLY A 20 -17.13 17.58 -8.01
CA GLY A 20 -17.20 19.01 -8.26
C GLY A 20 -16.25 19.83 -7.40
N ILE A 21 -16.02 21.02 -7.91
CA ILE A 21 -15.07 22.05 -7.47
C ILE A 21 -15.40 22.56 -6.06
N TYR A 22 -14.85 21.95 -4.98
CA TYR A 22 -14.99 22.45 -3.60
C TYR A 22 -13.72 22.14 -2.77
N SER A 23 -13.28 23.10 -1.94
CA SER A 23 -11.95 23.34 -1.30
C SER A 23 -10.78 22.40 -1.66
N TRP A 24 -9.73 23.00 -2.24
CA TRP A 24 -8.76 22.36 -3.14
C TRP A 24 -7.43 21.93 -2.55
N LYS A 25 -7.23 21.99 -1.25
CA LYS A 25 -5.89 21.81 -0.69
C LYS A 25 -5.57 20.36 -0.38
N THR A 26 -4.51 19.88 -0.99
CA THR A 26 -3.83 18.67 -0.57
C THR A 26 -3.20 18.88 0.80
N LEU A 27 -2.88 17.80 1.53
CA LEU A 27 -2.15 17.91 2.78
C LEU A 27 -0.74 18.52 2.59
N GLU A 28 -0.23 18.57 1.35
CA GLU A 28 1.05 19.21 1.04
C GLU A 28 0.95 20.74 1.11
N GLU A 29 -0.22 21.30 0.81
CA GLU A 29 -0.49 22.74 0.77
C GLU A 29 -0.95 23.30 2.13
N LEU A 30 -1.06 22.44 3.15
CA LEU A 30 -1.55 22.78 4.47
C LEU A 30 -0.43 22.69 5.51
N VAL A 31 -0.43 23.63 6.46
CA VAL A 31 0.38 23.54 7.67
C VAL A 31 -0.48 22.85 8.73
N LEU A 32 -0.29 21.55 8.90
CA LEU A 32 -1.05 20.72 9.82
C LEU A 32 -0.14 20.10 10.87
N ASN A 33 -0.71 19.73 12.00
CA ASN A 33 -0.05 18.85 12.94
C ASN A 33 0.04 17.44 12.35
N ILE A 34 1.28 16.98 12.14
CA ILE A 34 1.59 15.70 11.49
C ILE A 34 1.04 14.52 12.29
N ASP A 35 1.01 14.60 13.62
CA ASP A 35 0.57 13.50 14.47
C ASP A 35 -0.96 13.34 14.40
N ASP A 36 -1.71 14.44 14.41
CA ASP A 36 -3.18 14.43 14.25
C ASP A 36 -3.57 13.87 12.88
N VAL A 37 -2.85 14.27 11.83
CA VAL A 37 -3.04 13.72 10.47
C VAL A 37 -2.75 12.23 10.45
N SER A 38 -1.67 11.78 11.07
CA SER A 38 -1.27 10.37 11.09
C SER A 38 -2.28 9.51 11.83
N GLU A 39 -2.86 10.01 12.93
CA GLU A 39 -3.94 9.33 13.66
C GLU A 39 -5.19 9.13 12.78
N HIS A 40 -5.60 10.17 12.06
CA HIS A 40 -6.76 10.07 11.17
C HIS A 40 -6.50 9.12 9.99
N LEU A 41 -5.32 9.20 9.37
CA LEU A 41 -4.95 8.31 8.27
C LEU A 41 -4.85 6.84 8.70
N VAL A 42 -4.47 6.57 9.94
CA VAL A 42 -4.41 5.19 10.46
C VAL A 42 -5.80 4.54 10.53
N ASN A 43 -6.82 5.32 10.85
CA ASN A 43 -8.21 4.85 10.84
C ASN A 43 -8.63 4.50 9.42
N ILE A 44 -8.31 5.36 8.44
CA ILE A 44 -8.57 5.10 7.03
C ILE A 44 -7.84 3.84 6.55
N VAL A 45 -6.55 3.67 6.89
CA VAL A 45 -5.80 2.45 6.58
C VAL A 45 -6.48 1.21 7.17
N SER A 46 -7.07 1.32 8.36
CA SER A 46 -7.82 0.23 9.00
C SER A 46 -9.15 -0.06 8.29
N GLU A 47 -9.83 0.95 7.79
CA GLU A 47 -11.04 0.81 6.96
C GLU A 47 -10.73 0.16 5.60
N LEU A 48 -9.65 0.58 4.93
CA LEU A 48 -9.16 -0.08 3.72
C LEU A 48 -8.83 -1.55 3.99
N ALA A 49 -8.16 -1.83 5.10
CA ALA A 49 -7.81 -3.18 5.49
C ALA A 49 -9.03 -4.09 5.80
N ALA A 50 -10.21 -3.51 6.06
CA ALA A 50 -11.44 -4.28 6.21
C ALA A 50 -11.95 -4.83 4.87
N VAL A 51 -11.55 -4.22 3.74
CA VAL A 51 -11.84 -4.70 2.39
C VAL A 51 -10.85 -5.82 2.05
N ARG A 52 -11.35 -7.06 2.05
CA ARG A 52 -10.58 -8.25 1.66
C ARG A 52 -10.68 -8.46 0.16
N GLY A 53 -9.55 -8.76 -0.47
CA GLY A 53 -9.48 -9.19 -1.87
C GLY A 53 -9.25 -10.69 -1.96
N GLY A 54 -9.38 -11.24 -3.16
CA GLY A 54 -9.12 -12.66 -3.43
C GLY A 54 -7.66 -13.07 -3.21
N ASP A 55 -7.27 -14.21 -3.78
CA ASP A 55 -5.97 -14.83 -3.52
C ASP A 55 -4.80 -14.25 -4.35
N ILE A 56 -5.06 -13.20 -5.14
CA ILE A 56 -4.11 -12.64 -6.09
C ILE A 56 -3.63 -11.26 -5.61
N PRO A 57 -2.35 -11.11 -5.25
CA PRO A 57 -1.76 -9.81 -4.96
C PRO A 57 -1.49 -9.05 -6.25
N GLY A 58 -1.70 -7.74 -6.24
CA GLY A 58 -1.50 -6.90 -7.41
C GLY A 58 -2.39 -5.67 -7.42
N GLN A 59 -2.16 -4.80 -8.41
CA GLN A 59 -2.99 -3.61 -8.60
C GLN A 59 -4.44 -4.00 -8.87
N VAL A 60 -5.39 -3.17 -8.43
CA VAL A 60 -6.83 -3.42 -8.64
C VAL A 60 -7.20 -3.54 -10.13
N ASP A 61 -6.41 -2.95 -11.02
CA ASP A 61 -6.58 -3.02 -12.48
C ASP A 61 -5.81 -4.17 -13.16
N GLY A 62 -5.07 -4.99 -12.39
CA GLY A 62 -4.27 -6.10 -12.90
C GLY A 62 -2.95 -5.68 -13.57
N GLY A 63 -2.52 -4.44 -13.40
CA GLY A 63 -1.30 -3.88 -13.99
C GLY A 63 0.01 -4.26 -13.28
N MET A 64 1.11 -3.84 -13.89
CA MET A 64 2.46 -3.96 -13.32
C MET A 64 2.64 -2.97 -12.17
N LEU A 65 3.15 -3.45 -11.05
CA LEU A 65 3.37 -2.63 -9.86
C LEU A 65 4.56 -1.68 -10.07
N GLN A 66 4.24 -0.38 -10.19
CA GLN A 66 5.23 0.70 -10.34
C GLN A 66 5.43 1.54 -9.07
N VAL A 67 4.86 1.11 -7.94
CA VAL A 67 4.99 1.80 -6.65
C VAL A 67 6.47 1.95 -6.27
N TYR A 68 6.85 3.05 -5.61
CA TYR A 68 8.19 3.28 -5.05
C TYR A 68 8.74 2.11 -4.23
N LEU A 69 7.86 1.28 -3.64
CA LEU A 69 8.23 0.08 -2.89
C LEU A 69 9.04 -0.94 -3.73
N TRP A 70 8.81 -0.99 -5.04
CA TRP A 70 9.38 -1.99 -5.96
C TRP A 70 10.67 -1.51 -6.65
N GLY A 71 11.12 -0.29 -6.36
CA GLY A 71 12.26 0.37 -7.01
C GLY A 71 11.88 1.08 -8.32
N ASP A 72 12.86 1.73 -8.95
CA ASP A 72 12.61 2.68 -10.06
C ASP A 72 12.03 2.03 -11.33
N ASN A 73 12.22 0.73 -11.50
CA ASN A 73 11.71 -0.02 -12.65
C ASN A 73 10.44 -0.83 -12.34
N GLY A 74 9.87 -0.65 -11.14
CA GLY A 74 8.79 -1.50 -10.65
C GLY A 74 9.21 -2.98 -10.53
N THR A 75 8.23 -3.87 -10.54
CA THR A 75 8.48 -5.31 -10.46
C THR A 75 9.03 -5.91 -11.75
N ARG A 76 8.71 -5.31 -12.92
CA ARG A 76 8.92 -5.87 -14.28
C ARG A 76 8.24 -7.22 -14.53
N GLU A 77 7.39 -7.64 -13.60
CA GLU A 77 6.67 -8.91 -13.56
C GLU A 77 5.24 -8.63 -13.09
N ILE A 78 4.27 -9.37 -13.62
CA ILE A 78 2.89 -9.35 -13.12
C ILE A 78 2.78 -10.49 -12.10
N PHE A 79 2.28 -10.19 -10.91
CA PHE A 79 2.03 -11.21 -9.90
C PHE A 79 0.66 -11.83 -10.12
N HIS A 80 0.62 -13.16 -10.15
CA HIS A 80 -0.60 -13.96 -10.25
C HIS A 80 -0.92 -14.68 -8.93
N SER A 81 0.01 -14.65 -7.98
CA SER A 81 -0.09 -15.32 -6.70
C SER A 81 0.82 -14.67 -5.65
N ILE A 82 0.57 -14.98 -4.37
CA ILE A 82 1.47 -14.61 -3.28
C ILE A 82 2.85 -15.27 -3.40
N ASP A 83 2.94 -16.40 -4.09
CA ASP A 83 4.19 -17.08 -4.37
C ASP A 83 5.06 -16.31 -5.37
N ASP A 84 4.46 -15.59 -6.32
CA ASP A 84 5.21 -14.70 -7.22
C ASP A 84 5.82 -13.52 -6.45
N VAL A 85 5.07 -12.96 -5.49
CA VAL A 85 5.57 -11.90 -4.61
C VAL A 85 6.72 -12.41 -3.74
N ASN A 86 6.54 -13.59 -3.12
CA ASN A 86 7.58 -14.26 -2.35
C ASN A 86 8.83 -14.49 -3.21
N HIS A 87 8.67 -15.02 -4.43
CA HIS A 87 9.77 -15.27 -5.35
C HIS A 87 10.54 -13.98 -5.68
N TRP A 88 9.83 -12.93 -6.06
CA TRP A 88 10.40 -11.64 -6.41
C TRP A 88 11.19 -11.03 -5.25
N LEU A 89 10.64 -11.07 -4.04
CA LEU A 89 11.29 -10.58 -2.82
C LEU A 89 12.50 -11.43 -2.44
N ASN A 90 12.35 -12.75 -2.44
CA ASN A 90 13.40 -13.67 -2.01
C ASN A 90 14.60 -13.69 -2.94
N LYS A 91 14.41 -13.50 -4.26
CA LYS A 91 15.52 -13.27 -5.20
C LYS A 91 16.44 -12.13 -4.77
N ARG A 92 15.86 -11.06 -4.22
CA ARG A 92 16.59 -9.87 -3.73
C ARG A 92 17.16 -10.07 -2.33
N LEU A 93 16.41 -10.73 -1.44
CA LEU A 93 16.84 -11.01 -0.07
C LEU A 93 17.94 -12.08 0.01
N GLN A 94 18.06 -12.95 -1.00
CA GLN A 94 19.16 -13.92 -1.11
C GLN A 94 20.54 -13.24 -1.09
N LEU A 95 20.67 -12.02 -1.65
CA LEU A 95 21.92 -11.24 -1.62
C LEU A 95 22.42 -10.92 -0.21
N ILE A 96 21.53 -11.00 0.79
CA ILE A 96 21.83 -10.72 2.19
C ILE A 96 21.50 -11.93 3.10
N ASN A 97 21.36 -13.11 2.51
CA ASN A 97 21.04 -14.36 3.21
C ASN A 97 19.80 -14.26 4.12
N LYS A 98 18.72 -13.69 3.58
CA LYS A 98 17.41 -13.55 4.23
C LYS A 98 16.31 -14.11 3.34
N GLU A 99 15.16 -14.39 3.97
CA GLU A 99 13.96 -14.88 3.31
C GLU A 99 12.72 -14.28 3.99
N ILE A 100 11.64 -14.15 3.21
CA ILE A 100 10.31 -13.77 3.68
C ILE A 100 9.27 -14.78 3.16
N ASP A 101 8.27 -15.07 3.98
CA ASP A 101 7.10 -15.85 3.58
C ASP A 101 5.82 -15.07 3.91
N LEU A 102 5.11 -14.67 2.86
CA LEU A 102 3.91 -13.86 2.94
C LEU A 102 2.61 -14.67 3.02
N ARG A 103 2.64 -16.00 2.87
CA ARG A 103 1.44 -16.85 2.73
C ARG A 103 0.51 -16.86 3.94
N LEU A 104 1.04 -16.53 5.13
CA LEU A 104 0.26 -16.48 6.37
C LEU A 104 -0.48 -15.15 6.56
N TYR A 105 -0.24 -14.17 5.70
CA TYR A 105 -0.84 -12.85 5.85
C TYR A 105 -2.00 -12.65 4.87
N PRO A 106 -3.18 -12.25 5.38
CA PRO A 106 -4.32 -11.99 4.51
C PRO A 106 -4.05 -10.81 3.59
N LEU A 107 -4.54 -10.92 2.35
CA LEU A 107 -4.50 -9.83 1.39
C LEU A 107 -5.68 -8.89 1.64
N VAL A 108 -5.36 -7.63 1.87
CA VAL A 108 -6.33 -6.56 2.13
C VAL A 108 -6.04 -5.40 1.21
N LEU A 109 -7.04 -4.53 0.99
CA LEU A 109 -6.83 -3.35 0.16
C LEU A 109 -5.82 -2.41 0.84
N CYS A 110 -4.76 -2.10 0.10
CA CYS A 110 -3.75 -1.11 0.44
C CYS A 110 -3.75 -0.01 -0.62
N HIS A 111 -3.48 1.23 -0.22
CA HIS A 111 -3.35 2.36 -1.15
C HIS A 111 -1.95 2.43 -1.75
N LEU A 112 -0.92 2.15 -0.93
CA LEU A 112 0.51 2.12 -1.27
C LEU A 112 1.12 3.44 -1.77
N ASP A 113 0.33 4.51 -1.88
CA ASP A 113 0.81 5.86 -2.19
C ASP A 113 0.14 6.96 -1.36
N LEU A 114 0.11 6.77 -0.03
CA LEU A 114 -0.40 7.75 0.94
C LEU A 114 0.55 8.94 1.14
N CYS A 115 0.95 9.59 0.05
CA CYS A 115 1.69 10.84 0.07
C CYS A 115 0.74 12.05 0.22
N ARG A 116 1.23 13.13 0.83
CA ARG A 116 0.40 14.31 1.16
C ARG A 116 -0.27 14.95 -0.07
N ARG A 117 0.35 14.88 -1.24
CA ARG A 117 -0.22 15.35 -2.52
C ARG A 117 -1.43 14.55 -3.01
N ASN A 118 -1.55 13.29 -2.58
CA ASN A 118 -2.65 12.39 -2.95
C ASN A 118 -3.77 12.37 -1.90
N ILE A 119 -3.71 13.25 -0.91
CA ILE A 119 -4.68 13.30 0.18
C ILE A 119 -5.24 14.72 0.26
N LYS A 120 -6.57 14.84 0.15
CA LYS A 120 -7.28 16.11 0.28
C LYS A 120 -8.02 16.17 1.60
N LEU A 121 -7.96 17.33 2.24
CA LEU A 121 -8.82 17.68 3.37
C LEU A 121 -10.02 18.47 2.84
N MET A 122 -11.21 17.92 3.03
CA MET A 122 -12.47 18.51 2.59
C MET A 122 -12.93 19.58 3.60
N GLU A 123 -13.90 20.42 3.21
CA GLU A 123 -14.43 21.51 4.04
C GLU A 123 -15.10 21.01 5.34
N ASP A 124 -15.64 19.80 5.32
CA ASP A 124 -16.25 19.13 6.47
C ASP A 124 -15.20 18.38 7.34
N ASN A 125 -13.91 18.61 7.10
CA ASN A 125 -12.77 17.90 7.69
C ASN A 125 -12.68 16.40 7.35
N SER A 126 -13.46 15.91 6.38
CA SER A 126 -13.27 14.56 5.86
C SER A 126 -12.01 14.48 4.99
N ILE A 127 -11.43 13.29 4.87
CA ILE A 127 -10.29 13.03 4.00
C ILE A 127 -10.74 12.34 2.72
N CYS A 128 -10.25 12.82 1.59
CA CYS A 128 -10.40 12.17 0.29
C CYS A 128 -9.04 11.66 -0.20
N LEU A 129 -8.96 10.35 -0.48
CA LEU A 129 -7.78 9.71 -1.10
C LEU A 129 -7.88 9.76 -2.62
N LEU A 130 -6.80 10.19 -3.26
CA LEU A 130 -6.64 10.30 -4.70
C LEU A 130 -5.55 9.33 -5.19
N ASP A 131 -5.46 9.17 -6.51
CA ASP A 131 -4.41 8.41 -7.17
C ASP A 131 -4.27 6.96 -6.69
N TRP A 132 -5.32 6.21 -6.98
CA TRP A 132 -5.41 4.78 -6.68
C TRP A 132 -4.60 3.90 -7.63
N GLY A 133 -3.77 4.48 -8.51
CA GLY A 133 -2.99 3.73 -9.49
C GLY A 133 -1.98 2.76 -8.86
N HIS A 134 -1.64 2.97 -7.59
CA HIS A 134 -0.76 2.10 -6.81
C HIS A 134 -1.50 1.16 -5.86
N ALA A 135 -2.83 1.29 -5.76
CA ALA A 135 -3.63 0.51 -4.84
C ALA A 135 -3.75 -0.95 -5.29
N GLY A 136 -3.79 -1.85 -4.32
CA GLY A 136 -3.84 -3.29 -4.59
C GLY A 136 -4.04 -4.13 -3.33
N PHE A 137 -4.15 -5.44 -3.51
CA PHE A 137 -4.34 -6.37 -2.40
C PHE A 137 -3.01 -6.93 -1.90
N PHE A 138 -2.63 -6.57 -0.68
CA PHE A 138 -1.36 -6.96 -0.07
C PHE A 138 -1.52 -7.25 1.43
N PRO A 139 -0.55 -7.93 2.06
CA PRO A 139 -0.46 -7.93 3.51
C PRO A 139 -0.45 -6.51 4.04
N ARG A 140 -1.31 -6.21 5.02
CA ARG A 140 -1.55 -4.85 5.54
C ARG A 140 -0.28 -4.03 5.85
N PHE A 141 0.79 -4.70 6.29
CA PHE A 141 2.05 -4.03 6.62
C PHE A 141 2.79 -3.45 5.39
N PHE A 142 2.38 -3.80 4.16
CA PHE A 142 2.88 -3.18 2.94
C PHE A 142 2.63 -1.66 2.93
N GLU A 143 1.54 -1.19 3.54
CA GLU A 143 1.27 0.25 3.66
C GLU A 143 2.39 0.96 4.44
N ALA A 144 2.87 0.37 5.53
CA ALA A 144 3.98 0.92 6.31
C ALA A 144 5.29 0.94 5.52
N ALA A 145 5.56 -0.09 4.72
CA ALA A 145 6.74 -0.14 3.86
C ALA A 145 6.65 0.87 2.70
N ALA A 146 5.47 1.05 2.13
CA ALA A 146 5.21 2.01 1.07
C ALA A 146 5.42 3.45 1.56
N VAL A 147 4.83 3.83 2.70
CA VAL A 147 5.02 5.15 3.31
C VAL A 147 6.50 5.47 3.56
N SER A 148 7.31 4.50 3.96
CA SER A 148 8.76 4.67 4.13
C SER A 148 9.55 4.77 2.82
N SER A 149 8.94 4.42 1.69
CA SER A 149 9.57 4.39 0.37
C SER A 149 9.23 5.60 -0.51
N ILE A 150 8.13 6.29 -0.19
CA ILE A 150 7.64 7.49 -0.88
C ILE A 150 8.60 8.66 -0.65
N ASN A 151 8.85 9.42 -1.71
CA ASN A 151 9.58 10.69 -1.63
C ASN A 151 8.64 11.84 -1.24
N ASP A 152 8.40 12.02 0.05
CA ASP A 152 7.60 13.09 0.66
C ASP A 152 8.33 13.65 1.92
N ASN A 153 7.65 14.44 2.74
CA ASN A 153 8.17 14.97 3.98
C ASN A 153 8.52 13.84 4.97
N ALA A 154 9.79 13.78 5.37
CA ALA A 154 10.30 12.73 6.24
C ALA A 154 9.61 12.67 7.61
N ALA A 155 9.22 13.81 8.19
CA ALA A 155 8.52 13.81 9.48
C ALA A 155 7.11 13.21 9.34
N TYR A 156 6.40 13.56 8.27
CA TYR A 156 5.11 12.95 7.92
C TYR A 156 5.23 11.45 7.70
N GLY A 157 6.13 11.02 6.82
CA GLY A 157 6.31 9.59 6.52
C GLY A 157 6.69 8.78 7.76
N ASN A 158 7.54 9.33 8.63
CA ASN A 158 7.93 8.67 9.88
C ASN A 158 6.78 8.58 10.89
N SER A 159 5.95 9.62 11.01
CA SER A 159 4.80 9.61 11.93
C SER A 159 3.73 8.62 11.46
N LEU A 160 3.37 8.67 10.17
CA LEU A 160 2.39 7.75 9.58
C LEU A 160 2.87 6.29 9.62
N HIS A 161 4.14 6.02 9.30
CA HIS A 161 4.72 4.67 9.44
C HIS A 161 4.54 4.13 10.87
N LYS A 162 4.92 4.92 11.88
CA LYS A 162 4.78 4.50 13.29
C LYS A 162 3.33 4.26 13.67
N ALA A 163 2.43 5.12 13.22
CA ALA A 163 0.99 4.97 13.45
C ALA A 163 0.49 3.64 12.85
N ILE A 164 0.81 3.35 11.58
CA ILE A 164 0.38 2.12 10.90
C ILE A 164 0.92 0.88 11.61
N ILE A 165 2.20 0.86 11.98
CA ILE A 165 2.82 -0.27 12.71
C ILE A 165 2.09 -0.52 14.04
N LYS A 166 1.81 0.55 14.79
CA LYS A 166 1.10 0.50 16.07
C LYS A 166 -0.32 -0.03 15.91
N GLU A 167 -1.09 0.53 14.98
CA GLU A 167 -2.49 0.13 14.75
C GLU A 167 -2.61 -1.30 14.19
N ALA A 168 -1.63 -1.72 13.39
CA ALA A 168 -1.60 -3.07 12.85
C ALA A 168 -1.21 -4.14 13.89
N LYS A 169 -0.91 -3.72 15.14
CA LYS A 169 -0.46 -4.59 16.24
C LYS A 169 0.71 -5.50 15.80
N LEU A 170 1.54 -5.01 14.87
CA LEU A 170 2.63 -5.79 14.30
C LEU A 170 3.77 -6.01 15.30
N THR A 171 3.74 -5.28 16.40
CA THR A 171 4.69 -5.28 17.52
C THR A 171 4.58 -6.53 18.41
N GLU A 172 3.41 -7.19 18.50
CA GLU A 172 3.14 -8.07 19.67
C GLU A 172 3.12 -9.58 19.38
N ARG A 173 2.98 -10.06 18.13
CA ARG A 173 2.93 -11.53 17.88
C ARG A 173 3.16 -12.04 16.45
N GLY A 174 3.28 -11.17 15.45
CA GLY A 174 3.09 -11.56 14.04
C GLY A 174 4.25 -11.31 13.07
N GLY A 175 5.43 -10.90 13.54
CA GLY A 175 6.60 -10.69 12.68
C GLY A 175 6.49 -9.55 11.65
N GLY A 176 5.38 -8.80 11.61
CA GLY A 176 5.12 -7.81 10.57
C GLY A 176 6.14 -6.66 10.52
N GLU A 177 6.70 -6.23 11.66
CA GLU A 177 7.81 -5.28 11.64
C GLU A 177 9.06 -5.85 10.95
N GLU A 178 9.36 -7.13 11.16
CA GLU A 178 10.48 -7.78 10.46
C GLU A 178 10.14 -7.92 8.97
N CYS A 179 8.91 -8.24 8.61
CA CYS A 179 8.46 -8.23 7.21
C CYS A 179 8.66 -6.85 6.57
N VAL A 180 8.31 -5.75 7.26
CA VAL A 180 8.56 -4.39 6.75
C VAL A 180 10.05 -4.13 6.56
N LYS A 181 10.90 -4.53 7.52
CA LYS A 181 12.37 -4.42 7.37
C LYS A 181 12.89 -5.22 6.17
N LEU A 182 12.37 -6.43 5.96
CA LEU A 182 12.73 -7.27 4.82
C LEU A 182 12.25 -6.67 3.49
N LEU A 183 11.03 -6.13 3.43
CA LEU A 183 10.54 -5.40 2.24
C LEU A 183 11.46 -4.22 1.88
N LEU A 184 11.83 -3.40 2.87
CA LEU A 184 12.72 -2.26 2.63
C LEU A 184 14.13 -2.69 2.21
N ARG A 185 14.63 -3.84 2.69
CA ARG A 185 15.90 -4.43 2.23
C ARG A 185 15.80 -4.94 0.80
N ALA A 186 14.71 -5.62 0.44
CA ALA A 186 14.47 -6.08 -0.93
C ALA A 186 14.36 -4.90 -1.91
N ARG A 187 13.69 -3.81 -1.51
CA ARG A 187 13.69 -2.55 -2.24
C ARG A 187 15.09 -1.99 -2.43
N ALA A 188 15.87 -1.88 -1.35
CA ALA A 188 17.23 -1.34 -1.43
C ALA A 188 18.14 -2.18 -2.36
N ALA A 189 17.96 -3.51 -2.37
CA ALA A 189 18.63 -4.38 -3.33
C ALA A 189 18.20 -4.10 -4.78
N SER A 190 16.90 -3.88 -5.01
CA SER A 190 16.35 -3.53 -6.34
C SER A 190 16.88 -2.22 -6.90
N LEU A 191 17.17 -1.24 -6.03
CA LEU A 191 17.75 0.04 -6.44
C LEU A 191 19.24 -0.07 -6.78
N ARG A 192 19.94 -1.05 -6.22
CA ARG A 192 21.38 -1.26 -6.42
C ARG A 192 21.70 -2.22 -7.55
N TYR A 193 20.80 -3.16 -7.82
CA TYR A 193 21.01 -4.24 -8.76
C TYR A 193 19.78 -4.42 -9.66
N ILE A 194 20.00 -4.44 -10.97
CA ILE A 194 18.97 -4.87 -11.93
C ILE A 194 18.98 -6.40 -11.91
N LEU A 195 18.13 -6.99 -11.06
CA LEU A 195 17.99 -8.43 -10.88
C LEU A 195 16.72 -8.94 -11.54
#